data_AF-A0A1A1ZBM1-F1
#
_entry.id   AF-A0A1A1ZBM1-F1
#
_cell.length_a   1.000
_cell.length_b   1.000
_cell.length_c   1.000
_cell.angle_alpha   90.00
_cell.angle_beta   90.00
_cell.angle_gamma   90.00
#
_symmetry.space_group_name_H-M   'P 1'
#
loop_
_entity.id
_entity.type
_entity.pdbx_description
1 polymer ?
#
loop_
_entity_poly.entity_id
_entity_poly.type
_entity_poly.pdbx_seq_one_letter_code
_entity_poly.pdbx_strand_id
1 'polypeptide(L)'
;MIILTDTVNTWGYSATVHYSHAAHTVVAQSTLALHTEFNANIAPNPIFRSYSLLRRAVVGGSTVTVNGPSLVATGITELHVELISDNGAAVAVVNQFDTTGAFTGPPEEPTTVRTVSFHRPSNGTTAYAHTTKVYAGGRDIGEQEAVDTAIAGARAHGLDPADLVMKVTTDAVRATRPQRLDLQTNELVDELDAHSAL
;
A
#
# COMPACT_ATOMS: atom_id res chain seq x y z
N MET A 1 -15.07 -12.76 -12.07
CA MET A 1 -15.62 -11.41 -11.77
C MET A 1 -14.70 -10.74 -10.75
N ILE A 2 -14.61 -9.40 -10.65
CA ILE A 2 -13.65 -8.74 -9.72
C ILE A 2 -14.22 -8.77 -8.29
N ILE A 3 -13.50 -9.40 -7.36
CA ILE A 3 -13.84 -9.45 -5.92
C ILE A 3 -13.38 -8.16 -5.24
N LEU A 4 -12.15 -7.75 -5.53
CA LEU A 4 -11.50 -6.61 -4.91
C LEU A 4 -10.71 -5.87 -5.98
N THR A 5 -10.81 -4.55 -5.95
CA THR A 5 -9.93 -3.66 -6.70
C THR A 5 -9.42 -2.59 -5.74
N ASP A 6 -8.15 -2.24 -5.84
CA ASP A 6 -7.55 -1.22 -5.00
C ASP A 6 -6.50 -0.42 -5.76
N THR A 7 -6.36 0.84 -5.38
CA THR A 7 -5.34 1.76 -5.90
C THR A 7 -4.36 2.08 -4.79
N VAL A 8 -3.08 1.76 -5.01
CA VAL A 8 -1.98 2.07 -4.09
C VAL A 8 -1.16 3.19 -4.71
N ASN A 9 -0.99 4.27 -3.96
CA ASN A 9 -0.31 5.48 -4.43
C ASN A 9 0.97 5.71 -3.62
N THR A 10 2.04 6.12 -4.30
CA THR A 10 3.30 6.52 -3.66
C THR A 10 3.85 7.79 -4.29
N TRP A 11 4.59 8.57 -3.50
CA TRP A 11 5.26 9.81 -3.91
C TRP A 11 6.66 9.86 -3.29
N GLY A 12 7.62 9.20 -3.93
CA GLY A 12 9.02 9.14 -3.48
C GLY A 12 9.22 8.28 -2.23
N TYR A 13 8.39 7.25 -2.05
CA TYR A 13 8.44 6.37 -0.89
C TYR A 13 7.91 4.95 -1.20
N SER A 14 8.12 4.01 -0.28
CA SER A 14 7.59 2.64 -0.37
C SER A 14 6.30 2.48 0.44
N ALA A 15 5.25 1.95 -0.19
CA ALA A 15 3.99 1.60 0.46
C ALA A 15 3.78 0.08 0.45
N THR A 16 3.22 -0.44 1.54
CA THR A 16 2.73 -1.82 1.57
C THR A 16 1.25 -1.86 1.94
N VAL A 17 0.54 -2.85 1.41
CA VAL A 17 -0.87 -3.07 1.72
C VAL A 17 -1.09 -4.52 2.13
N HIS A 18 -1.85 -4.72 3.20
CA HIS A 18 -2.28 -6.00 3.73
C HIS A 18 -3.80 -6.11 3.61
N TYR A 19 -4.24 -6.97 2.70
CA TYR A 19 -5.65 -7.30 2.51
C TYR A 19 -5.99 -8.55 3.34
N SER A 20 -7.12 -8.53 4.04
CA SER A 20 -7.68 -9.67 4.79
C SER A 20 -9.16 -9.83 4.46
N HIS A 21 -9.57 -11.00 3.98
CA HIS A 21 -10.92 -11.26 3.48
C HIS A 21 -11.31 -12.74 3.65
N ALA A 22 -12.58 -13.08 3.39
CA ALA A 22 -13.03 -14.46 3.36
C ALA A 22 -12.26 -15.31 2.32
N ALA A 23 -12.23 -16.63 2.50
CA ALA A 23 -11.50 -17.50 1.59
C ALA A 23 -12.06 -17.43 0.14
N HIS A 24 -11.18 -17.15 -0.83
CA HIS A 24 -11.56 -17.08 -2.25
C HIS A 24 -10.66 -17.93 -3.16
N THR A 25 -11.19 -18.28 -4.34
CA THR A 25 -10.42 -18.91 -5.42
C THR A 25 -10.21 -17.90 -6.52
N VAL A 26 -8.98 -17.41 -6.65
CA VAL A 26 -8.71 -16.17 -7.40
C VAL A 26 -7.54 -16.28 -8.36
N VAL A 27 -7.57 -15.39 -9.35
CA VAL A 27 -6.36 -14.81 -9.94
C VAL A 27 -6.17 -13.43 -9.29
N ALA A 28 -5.08 -13.22 -8.56
CA ALA A 28 -4.67 -11.91 -8.06
C ALA A 28 -3.61 -11.31 -8.99
N GLN A 29 -3.68 -9.99 -9.21
CA GLN A 29 -2.74 -9.25 -10.05
C GLN A 29 -2.42 -7.88 -9.45
N SER A 30 -1.17 -7.46 -9.58
CA SER A 30 -0.72 -6.09 -9.33
C SER A 30 -0.10 -5.51 -10.59
N THR A 31 -0.58 -4.34 -11.01
CA THR A 31 -0.13 -3.66 -12.22
C THR A 31 0.24 -2.22 -11.90
N LEU A 32 1.39 -1.75 -12.40
CA LEU A 32 1.69 -0.32 -12.40
C LEU A 32 0.78 0.39 -13.43
N ALA A 33 -0.07 1.30 -12.96
CA ALA A 33 -1.06 2.00 -13.77
C ALA A 33 -0.59 3.40 -14.20
N LEU A 34 0.16 4.10 -13.35
CA LEU A 34 0.75 5.41 -13.65
C LEU A 34 2.14 5.52 -13.04
N HIS A 35 3.00 6.30 -13.68
CA HIS A 35 4.30 6.70 -13.15
C HIS A 35 4.62 8.14 -13.55
N THR A 36 5.23 8.88 -12.63
CA THR A 36 5.70 10.26 -12.82
C THR A 36 7.11 10.38 -12.24
N GLU A 37 8.04 10.91 -13.02
CA GLU A 37 9.44 11.04 -12.62
C GLU A 37 9.74 12.44 -12.07
N PHE A 38 10.24 12.55 -10.83
CA PHE A 38 10.77 13.81 -10.30
C PHE A 38 12.27 13.91 -10.58
N ASN A 39 12.74 15.06 -11.05
CA ASN A 39 14.18 15.31 -11.19
C ASN A 39 14.89 14.47 -12.28
N ALA A 40 14.18 13.98 -13.30
CA ALA A 40 14.79 13.25 -14.42
C ALA A 40 15.84 14.09 -15.18
N ASN A 41 15.76 15.41 -15.02
CA ASN A 41 16.62 16.40 -15.64
C ASN A 41 17.67 17.00 -14.67
N ILE A 42 17.77 16.52 -13.43
CA ILE A 42 18.75 17.03 -12.44
C ILE A 42 19.88 16.02 -12.29
N ALA A 43 21.10 16.43 -12.66
CA ALA A 43 22.30 15.63 -12.50
C ALA A 43 22.48 15.18 -11.04
N PRO A 44 22.78 13.89 -10.77
CA PRO A 44 23.30 12.88 -11.71
C PRO A 44 22.23 12.05 -12.46
N ASN A 45 20.99 12.53 -12.57
CA ASN A 45 19.84 11.81 -13.15
C ASN A 45 19.65 10.45 -12.46
N PRO A 46 19.21 10.45 -11.19
CA PRO A 46 19.07 9.22 -10.44
C PRO A 46 18.16 8.25 -11.18
N ILE A 47 18.53 6.96 -11.20
CA ILE A 47 17.69 5.91 -11.79
C ILE A 47 16.38 5.85 -11.01
N PHE A 48 15.27 6.14 -11.69
CA PHE A 48 13.93 5.89 -11.18
C PHE A 48 13.64 4.40 -11.15
N ARG A 49 12.95 3.98 -10.10
CA ARG A 49 12.50 2.61 -9.94
C ARG A 49 11.09 2.64 -9.39
N SER A 50 10.17 2.07 -10.14
CA SER A 50 8.87 1.72 -9.62
C SER A 50 8.55 0.27 -9.93
N TYR A 51 7.98 -0.42 -8.96
CA TYR A 51 7.44 -1.76 -9.14
C TYR A 51 6.30 -1.98 -8.16
N SER A 52 5.34 -2.79 -8.57
CA SER A 52 4.29 -3.31 -7.71
C SER A 52 4.32 -4.82 -7.74
N LEU A 53 4.47 -5.44 -6.58
CA LEU A 53 4.56 -6.89 -6.46
C LEU A 53 3.66 -7.40 -5.34
N LEU A 54 3.03 -8.54 -5.61
CA LEU A 54 2.51 -9.40 -4.57
C LEU A 54 3.72 -10.04 -3.86
N ARG A 55 3.85 -9.83 -2.55
CA ARG A 55 4.98 -10.32 -1.76
C ARG A 55 4.65 -11.64 -1.09
N ARG A 56 3.49 -11.71 -0.44
CA ARG A 56 3.03 -12.86 0.35
C ARG A 56 1.53 -13.02 0.22
N ALA A 57 1.06 -14.24 0.49
CA ALA A 57 -0.35 -14.53 0.66
C ALA A 57 -0.54 -15.58 1.76
N VAL A 58 -1.74 -15.66 2.34
CA VAL A 58 -2.16 -16.79 3.18
C VAL A 58 -3.13 -17.64 2.36
N VAL A 59 -2.74 -18.88 2.07
CA VAL A 59 -3.49 -19.83 1.23
C VAL A 59 -3.74 -21.10 2.04
N GLY A 60 -5.01 -21.45 2.27
CA GLY A 60 -5.36 -22.62 3.07
C GLY A 60 -4.80 -22.57 4.51
N GLY A 61 -4.65 -21.36 5.07
CA GLY A 61 -4.08 -21.13 6.39
C GLY A 61 -2.54 -21.11 6.47
N SER A 62 -1.84 -21.28 5.34
CA SER A 62 -0.37 -21.25 5.28
C SER A 62 0.14 -20.00 4.57
N THR A 63 1.15 -19.33 5.13
CA THR A 63 1.83 -18.21 4.47
C THR A 63 2.70 -18.73 3.33
N VAL A 64 2.51 -18.18 2.13
CA VAL A 64 3.31 -18.45 0.94
C VAL A 64 4.01 -17.19 0.46
N THR A 65 5.22 -17.37 -0.09
CA THR A 65 5.94 -16.28 -0.78
C THR A 65 5.49 -16.25 -2.24
N VAL A 66 5.19 -15.05 -2.76
CA VAL A 66 4.77 -14.86 -4.15
C VAL A 66 5.89 -14.20 -4.95
N ASN A 67 6.35 -13.02 -4.52
CA ASN A 67 7.38 -12.22 -5.17
C ASN A 67 7.16 -12.04 -6.68
N GLY A 68 5.94 -11.68 -7.08
CA GLY A 68 5.57 -11.57 -8.48
C GLY A 68 4.36 -10.67 -8.71
N PRO A 69 4.06 -10.30 -9.97
CA PRO A 69 2.93 -9.43 -10.30
C PRO A 69 1.60 -10.16 -10.27
N SER A 70 1.59 -11.50 -10.12
CA SER A 70 0.37 -12.29 -10.12
C SER A 70 0.47 -13.53 -9.23
N LEU A 71 -0.70 -14.02 -8.81
CA LEU A 71 -0.88 -15.24 -8.04
C LEU A 71 -2.17 -15.92 -8.48
N VAL A 72 -2.16 -17.23 -8.62
CA VAL A 72 -3.37 -18.04 -8.76
C VAL A 72 -3.45 -18.97 -7.56
N ALA A 73 -4.54 -18.92 -6.81
CA ALA A 73 -4.69 -19.70 -5.58
C ALA A 73 -6.14 -20.01 -5.26
N THR A 74 -6.35 -21.12 -4.57
CA THR A 74 -7.63 -21.54 -3.99
C THR A 74 -7.58 -21.36 -2.48
N GLY A 75 -8.58 -20.70 -1.91
CA GLY A 75 -8.66 -20.47 -0.47
C GLY A 75 -7.65 -19.42 0.03
N ILE A 76 -7.42 -18.36 -0.74
CA ILE A 76 -6.66 -17.19 -0.27
C ILE A 76 -7.50 -16.41 0.75
N THR A 77 -6.91 -16.04 1.88
CA THR A 77 -7.56 -15.24 2.94
C THR A 77 -6.84 -13.93 3.21
N GLU A 78 -5.54 -13.85 2.91
CA GLU A 78 -4.75 -12.63 3.08
C GLU A 78 -3.80 -12.45 1.89
N LEU A 79 -3.56 -11.20 1.50
CA LEU A 79 -2.65 -10.81 0.42
C LEU A 79 -1.82 -9.60 0.84
N HIS A 80 -0.50 -9.67 0.64
CA HIS A 80 0.43 -8.57 0.89
C HIS A 80 1.00 -8.03 -0.41
N VAL A 81 0.87 -6.73 -0.61
CA VAL A 81 1.37 -6.00 -1.78
C VAL A 81 2.40 -4.98 -1.33
N GLU A 82 3.41 -4.78 -2.17
CA GLU A 82 4.41 -3.73 -2.05
C GLU A 82 4.41 -2.90 -3.33
N LEU A 83 4.35 -1.58 -3.18
CA LEU A 83 4.60 -0.59 -4.21
C LEU A 83 5.79 0.25 -3.77
N ILE A 84 6.83 0.30 -4.60
CA ILE A 84 7.94 1.21 -4.41
C ILE A 84 7.91 2.27 -5.50
N SER A 85 8.15 3.52 -5.13
CA SER A 85 8.60 4.57 -6.06
C SER A 85 9.83 5.29 -5.50
N ASP A 86 10.97 5.08 -6.17
CA ASP A 86 12.19 5.84 -5.92
C ASP A 86 12.25 7.02 -6.89
N ASN A 87 12.50 8.21 -6.33
CA ASN A 87 12.62 9.48 -7.06
C ASN A 87 11.37 9.91 -7.84
N GLY A 88 10.23 9.22 -7.78
CA GLY A 88 9.03 9.57 -8.55
C GLY A 88 7.73 9.33 -7.79
N ALA A 89 6.60 9.50 -8.47
CA ALA A 89 5.32 8.98 -8.02
C ALA A 89 4.92 7.77 -8.84
N ALA A 90 4.21 6.84 -8.21
CA ALA A 90 3.67 5.68 -8.89
C ALA A 90 2.29 5.34 -8.34
N VAL A 91 1.45 4.82 -9.23
CA VAL A 91 0.15 4.26 -8.91
C VAL A 91 0.14 2.81 -9.33
N ALA A 92 -0.23 1.92 -8.41
CA ALA A 92 -0.48 0.52 -8.71
C ALA A 92 -1.96 0.20 -8.53
N VAL A 93 -2.47 -0.65 -9.41
CA VAL A 93 -3.80 -1.25 -9.28
C VAL A 93 -3.63 -2.71 -8.88
N VAL A 94 -4.30 -3.09 -7.79
CA VAL A 94 -4.35 -4.47 -7.29
C VAL A 94 -5.75 -5.00 -7.54
N ASN A 95 -5.85 -6.15 -8.18
CA ASN A 95 -7.12 -6.81 -8.47
C ASN A 95 -7.11 -8.25 -7.96
N GLN A 96 -8.26 -8.72 -7.47
CA GLN A 96 -8.55 -10.13 -7.31
C GLN A 96 -9.76 -10.51 -8.17
N PHE A 97 -9.59 -11.49 -9.05
CA PHE A 97 -10.63 -12.00 -9.93
C PHE A 97 -11.11 -13.36 -9.42
N ASP A 98 -12.38 -13.48 -9.06
CA ASP A 98 -13.03 -14.76 -8.81
C ASP A 98 -12.98 -15.63 -10.06
N THR A 99 -12.53 -16.87 -9.87
CA THR A 99 -12.40 -17.90 -10.92
C THR A 99 -13.54 -18.92 -10.91
N THR A 100 -14.39 -18.90 -9.87
CA THR A 100 -15.49 -19.87 -9.73
C THR A 100 -16.82 -19.34 -10.26
N GLY A 101 -16.95 -18.01 -10.41
CA GLY A 101 -18.22 -17.37 -10.77
C GLY A 101 -19.21 -17.28 -9.61
N ALA A 102 -18.76 -17.50 -8.38
CA ALA A 102 -19.57 -17.40 -7.17
C ALA A 102 -19.76 -15.95 -6.71
N PHE A 103 -18.82 -15.06 -7.04
CA PHE A 103 -18.96 -13.64 -6.75
C PHE A 103 -19.87 -12.99 -7.81
N THR A 104 -20.91 -12.27 -7.37
CA THR A 104 -21.82 -11.49 -8.21
C THR A 104 -22.06 -10.11 -7.60
N GLY A 105 -21.77 -9.01 -8.32
CA GLY A 105 -21.84 -7.64 -7.77
C GLY A 105 -20.59 -6.79 -8.00
N PRO A 106 -20.57 -5.56 -7.47
CA PRO A 106 -19.39 -4.70 -7.49
C PRO A 106 -18.28 -5.28 -6.60
N PRO A 107 -17.02 -4.83 -6.78
CA PRO A 107 -15.94 -5.15 -5.84
C PRO A 107 -16.32 -4.78 -4.40
N GLU A 108 -15.86 -5.58 -3.44
CA GLU A 108 -16.11 -5.33 -2.02
C GLU A 108 -15.35 -4.09 -1.54
N GLU A 109 -15.97 -3.35 -0.62
CA GLU A 109 -15.32 -2.28 0.13
C GLU A 109 -14.81 -2.81 1.48
N PRO A 110 -13.67 -2.31 1.97
CA PRO A 110 -13.15 -2.73 3.27
C PRO A 110 -14.06 -2.27 4.41
N THR A 111 -14.30 -3.17 5.37
CA THR A 111 -15.01 -2.88 6.62
C THR A 111 -14.13 -2.10 7.59
N THR A 112 -12.81 -2.26 7.52
CA THR A 112 -11.85 -1.51 8.33
C THR A 112 -10.61 -1.19 7.51
N VAL A 113 -10.18 0.08 7.58
CA VAL A 113 -8.93 0.56 7.00
C VAL A 113 -8.09 1.17 8.11
N ARG A 114 -6.80 0.85 8.12
CA ARG A 114 -5.82 1.52 8.98
C ARG A 114 -4.54 1.74 8.22
N THR A 115 -4.00 2.94 8.31
CA THR A 115 -2.70 3.28 7.72
C THR A 115 -1.76 3.73 8.82
N VAL A 116 -0.60 3.09 8.88
CA VAL A 116 0.55 3.51 9.69
C VAL A 116 1.57 4.11 8.73
N SER A 117 1.93 5.36 8.93
CA SER A 117 2.85 6.10 8.07
C SER A 117 3.99 6.70 8.88
N PHE A 118 5.18 6.74 8.28
CA PHE A 118 6.37 7.32 8.87
C PHE A 118 6.83 8.51 8.03
N HIS A 119 7.04 9.65 8.70
CA HIS A 119 7.30 10.94 8.06
C HIS A 119 8.68 11.47 8.46
N ARG A 120 9.39 12.07 7.52
CA ARG A 120 10.70 12.68 7.78
C ARG A 120 10.54 13.98 8.56
N PRO A 121 11.14 14.13 9.75
CA PRO A 121 11.02 15.35 10.56
C PRO A 121 11.55 16.61 9.85
N SER A 122 12.48 16.46 8.89
CA SER A 122 13.14 17.57 8.21
C SER A 122 12.26 18.31 7.20
N ASN A 123 11.29 17.63 6.58
CA ASN A 123 10.48 18.21 5.49
C ASN A 123 9.01 17.74 5.47
N GLY A 124 8.64 16.80 6.35
CA GLY A 124 7.30 16.25 6.46
C GLY A 124 6.94 15.21 5.40
N THR A 125 7.83 14.88 4.46
CA THR A 125 7.55 13.89 3.42
C THR A 125 7.39 12.49 4.01
N THR A 126 6.48 11.70 3.45
CA THR A 126 6.35 10.28 3.81
C THR A 126 7.62 9.52 3.40
N ALA A 127 8.15 8.73 4.32
CA ALA A 127 9.28 7.82 4.09
C ALA A 127 8.80 6.37 3.86
N TYR A 128 7.71 5.98 4.50
CA TYR A 128 7.11 4.66 4.38
C TYR A 128 5.64 4.69 4.83
N ALA A 129 4.79 3.87 4.22
CA ALA A 129 3.45 3.63 4.72
C ALA A 129 3.06 2.14 4.64
N HIS A 130 2.27 1.70 5.61
CA HIS A 130 1.63 0.39 5.65
C HIS A 130 0.13 0.56 5.86
N THR A 131 -0.67 0.01 4.95
CA THR A 131 -2.13 0.06 5.03
C THR A 131 -2.70 -1.35 5.21
N THR A 132 -3.55 -1.54 6.21
CA THR A 132 -4.34 -2.76 6.38
C THR A 132 -5.76 -2.50 5.91
N LYS A 133 -6.31 -3.40 5.10
CA LYS A 133 -7.70 -3.36 4.62
C LYS A 133 -8.36 -4.70 4.93
N VAL A 134 -9.29 -4.68 5.88
CA VAL A 134 -10.08 -5.85 6.27
C VAL A 134 -11.42 -5.78 5.56
N TYR A 135 -11.83 -6.87 4.91
CA TYR A 135 -13.10 -7.03 4.20
C TYR A 135 -13.99 -8.02 4.95
N ALA A 136 -15.21 -8.22 4.46
CA ALA A 136 -16.17 -9.13 5.08
C ALA A 136 -15.58 -10.55 5.20
N GLY A 137 -15.69 -11.15 6.40
CA GLY A 137 -15.18 -12.49 6.68
C GLY A 137 -13.64 -12.60 6.77
N GLY A 138 -12.91 -11.49 6.63
CA GLY A 138 -11.47 -11.43 6.89
C GLY A 138 -11.14 -11.51 8.38
N ARG A 139 -9.90 -11.92 8.68
CA ARG A 139 -9.32 -11.83 10.03
C ARG A 139 -9.14 -10.35 10.39
N ASP A 140 -9.51 -9.99 11.62
CA ASP A 140 -9.23 -8.67 12.15
C ASP A 140 -7.71 -8.42 12.26
N ILE A 141 -7.31 -7.19 11.97
CA ILE A 141 -5.93 -6.73 12.10
C ILE A 141 -5.97 -5.52 13.03
N GLY A 142 -5.51 -5.75 14.26
CA GLY A 142 -5.49 -4.72 15.30
C GLY A 142 -4.49 -3.61 15.02
N GLU A 143 -4.61 -2.50 15.75
CA GLU A 143 -3.67 -1.37 15.61
C GLU A 143 -2.23 -1.77 15.94
N GLN A 144 -2.01 -2.52 17.02
CA GLN A 144 -0.67 -2.96 17.40
C GLN A 144 -0.04 -3.86 16.32
N GLU A 145 -0.80 -4.79 15.75
CA GLU A 145 -0.32 -5.65 14.66
C GLU A 145 0.04 -4.82 13.42
N ALA A 146 -0.78 -3.82 13.07
CA ALA A 146 -0.50 -2.92 11.97
C ALA A 146 0.78 -2.08 12.23
N VAL A 147 0.96 -1.58 13.46
CA VAL A 147 2.15 -0.82 13.87
C VAL A 147 3.40 -1.70 13.82
N ASP A 148 3.36 -2.89 14.40
CA ASP A 148 4.49 -3.82 14.42
C ASP A 148 4.89 -4.24 12.99
N THR A 149 3.89 -4.50 12.15
CA THR A 149 4.10 -4.81 10.72
C THR A 149 4.73 -3.62 9.99
N ALA A 150 4.26 -2.40 10.25
CA ALA A 150 4.78 -1.20 9.63
C ALA A 150 6.22 -0.89 10.07
N ILE A 151 6.54 -1.09 11.35
CA ILE A 151 7.91 -0.96 11.90
C ILE A 151 8.84 -1.97 11.24
N ALA A 152 8.41 -3.24 11.14
CA ALA A 152 9.19 -4.28 10.49
C ALA A 152 9.42 -3.98 9.00
N GLY A 153 8.38 -3.48 8.31
CA GLY A 153 8.45 -3.05 6.92
C GLY A 153 9.43 -1.89 6.72
N ALA A 154 9.29 -0.80 7.49
CA ALA A 154 10.19 0.34 7.42
C ALA A 154 11.67 -0.07 7.62
N ARG A 155 11.96 -0.94 8.59
CA ARG A 155 13.31 -1.50 8.80
C ARG A 155 13.80 -2.32 7.62
N ALA A 156 12.94 -3.11 6.98
CA ALA A 156 13.29 -3.88 5.79
C ALA A 156 13.67 -2.97 4.60
N HIS A 157 13.16 -1.74 4.55
CA HIS A 157 13.58 -0.70 3.59
C HIS A 157 14.80 0.11 4.05
N GLY A 158 15.47 -0.28 5.14
CA GLY A 158 16.66 0.41 5.65
C GLY A 158 16.37 1.73 6.36
N LEU A 159 15.12 1.97 6.76
CA LEU A 159 14.74 3.12 7.58
C LEU A 159 14.88 2.79 9.06
N ASP A 160 15.21 3.79 9.88
CA ASP A 160 15.06 3.70 11.33
C ASP A 160 13.74 4.37 11.75
N PRO A 161 12.73 3.61 12.21
CA PRO A 161 11.48 4.18 12.70
C PRO A 161 11.63 5.16 13.85
N ALA A 162 12.71 5.06 14.64
CA ALA A 162 12.95 5.97 15.76
C ALA A 162 13.31 7.40 15.30
N ASP A 163 13.84 7.55 14.08
CA ASP A 163 14.20 8.83 13.47
C ASP A 163 13.03 9.48 12.72
N LEU A 164 11.86 8.83 12.70
CA LEU A 164 10.69 9.23 11.91
C LEU A 164 9.49 9.55 12.81
N VAL A 165 8.64 10.45 12.34
CA VAL A 165 7.36 10.73 13.01
C VAL A 165 6.32 9.72 12.53
N MET A 166 5.88 8.85 13.43
CA MET A 166 4.82 7.87 13.13
C MET A 166 3.44 8.50 13.27
N LYS A 167 2.55 8.22 12.32
CA LYS A 167 1.13 8.58 12.36
C LYS A 167 0.26 7.38 12.03
N VAL A 168 -0.83 7.22 12.76
CA VAL A 168 -1.86 6.20 12.53
C VAL A 168 -3.15 6.91 12.14
N THR A 169 -3.81 6.43 11.10
CA THR A 169 -5.13 6.90 10.68
C THR A 169 -6.04 5.74 10.32
N THR A 170 -7.33 5.87 10.62
CA THR A 170 -8.40 4.95 10.19
C THR A 170 -9.30 5.57 9.12
N ASP A 171 -8.94 6.75 8.61
CA ASP A 171 -9.67 7.45 7.55
C ASP A 171 -9.36 6.78 6.20
N ALA A 172 -10.35 6.04 5.68
CA ALA A 172 -10.23 5.33 4.41
C ALA A 172 -10.01 6.28 3.23
N VAL A 173 -10.54 7.52 3.27
CA VAL A 173 -10.34 8.49 2.19
C VAL A 173 -8.88 8.94 2.16
N ARG A 174 -8.31 9.27 3.33
CA ARG A 174 -6.88 9.64 3.42
C ARG A 174 -5.96 8.50 3.00
N ALA A 175 -6.30 7.26 3.31
CA ALA A 175 -5.53 6.07 2.91
C ALA A 175 -5.40 5.90 1.39
N THR A 176 -6.28 6.53 0.59
CA THR A 176 -6.22 6.47 -0.88
C THR A 176 -5.40 7.59 -1.51
N ARG A 177 -4.93 8.57 -0.74
CA ARG A 177 -4.23 9.76 -1.26
C ARG A 177 -2.82 9.83 -0.70
N PRO A 178 -1.82 10.28 -1.49
CA PRO A 178 -0.51 10.64 -0.95
C PRO A 178 -0.66 11.67 0.19
N GLN A 179 -0.04 11.40 1.33
CA GLN A 179 -0.07 12.26 2.52
C GLN A 179 1.33 12.78 2.84
N ARG A 180 1.39 13.92 3.51
CA ARG A 180 2.57 14.45 4.21
C ARG A 180 2.21 14.93 5.61
N LEU A 181 3.23 15.06 6.45
CA LEU A 181 3.14 15.72 7.74
C LEU A 181 3.32 17.23 7.59
N ASP A 182 2.35 18.00 8.06
CA ASP A 182 2.56 19.42 8.32
C ASP A 182 3.44 19.59 9.57
N LEU A 183 4.62 20.20 9.39
CA LEU A 183 5.61 20.34 10.47
C LEU A 183 5.21 21.38 11.53
N GLN A 184 4.31 22.31 11.22
CA GLN A 184 3.84 23.32 12.16
C GLN A 184 2.73 22.77 13.04
N THR A 185 1.77 22.06 12.45
CA THR A 185 0.59 21.55 13.16
C THR A 185 0.75 20.13 13.64
N ASN A 186 1.74 19.39 13.12
CA ASN A 186 1.93 17.96 13.34
C ASN A 186 0.72 17.13 12.87
N GLU A 187 -0.03 17.62 11.88
CA GLU A 187 -1.19 16.95 11.30
C GLU A 187 -0.87 16.35 9.93
N LEU A 188 -1.62 15.30 9.56
CA LEU A 188 -1.58 14.75 8.20
C LEU A 188 -2.38 15.64 7.25
N VAL A 189 -1.77 16.00 6.12
CA VAL A 189 -2.39 16.74 5.02
C VAL A 189 -2.10 16.04 3.69
N ASP A 190 -2.97 16.26 2.70
CA ASP A 190 -2.75 15.74 1.34
C ASP A 190 -1.46 16.35 0.76
N GLU A 191 -0.63 15.51 0.11
CA GLU A 191 0.49 15.99 -0.69
C GLU A 191 -0.11 16.70 -1.91
N LEU A 192 -0.19 18.04 -1.88
CA LEU A 192 -0.78 18.83 -2.96
C LEU A 192 -0.04 18.54 -4.27
N ASP A 193 -0.80 18.24 -5.33
CA ASP A 193 -0.27 18.28 -6.69
C ASP A 193 0.41 19.64 -6.89
N ALA A 194 1.71 19.63 -7.19
CA ALA A 194 2.52 20.81 -7.49
C ALA A 194 1.96 21.66 -8.67
N HIS A 195 0.85 21.25 -9.28
CA HIS A 195 0.11 21.98 -10.30
C HIS A 195 -0.82 23.08 -9.76
N SER A 196 -0.92 23.26 -8.44
CA SER A 196 -1.76 24.33 -7.85
C SER A 196 -0.99 25.63 -7.54
N ALA A 197 0.31 25.69 -7.85
CA ALA A 197 1.19 26.80 -7.50
C ALA A 197 2.02 27.35 -8.68
N LEU A 198 1.53 27.19 -9.91
CA LEU A 198 2.04 27.86 -11.11
C LEU A 198 0.91 28.56 -11.87
#